data_AF-A0A359BIK7-F1
#
_entry.id   AF-A0A359BIK7-F1
#
_cell.length_a   1.000
_cell.length_b   1.000
_cell.length_c   1.000
_cell.angle_alpha   90.00
_cell.angle_beta   90.00
_cell.angle_gamma   90.00
#
_symmetry.space_group_name_H-M   'P 1'
#
loop_
_entity.id
_entity.type
_entity.pdbx_description
1 polymer ?
#
loop_
_entity_poly.entity_id
_entity_poly.type
_entity_poly.pdbx_seq_one_letter_code
_entity_poly.pdbx_strand_id
1 'polypeptide(L)'
;LAVFIVIFGMPRSIPLVGGIVLALMTLPTIIISSRASIRAVPPSIRDAALGVGASKMQTITHHVLPLAMPGMLTGTIIGMAQALGETAPLLMIGMVAFIVDVPSGVTDPGTVLPVQIFMWADFAERMFIQKTSAAIIVLLAFLISMNAAAILLRKKLERRW
;
A
#
# COMPACT_ATOMS: atom_id res chain seq x y z
N LEU A 1 -11.58 12.82 6.97
CA LEU A 1 -10.96 12.75 5.62
C LEU A 1 -10.88 14.12 4.94
N ALA A 2 -11.98 14.89 4.86
CA ALA A 2 -12.01 16.27 4.32
C ALA A 2 -11.19 17.32 5.11
N VAL A 3 -10.74 16.97 6.32
CA VAL A 3 -10.02 17.88 7.23
C VAL A 3 -8.69 18.38 6.63
N PHE A 4 -7.97 17.56 5.86
CA PHE A 4 -6.70 17.98 5.25
C PHE A 4 -6.87 19.08 4.18
N ILE A 5 -7.96 19.03 3.41
CA ILE A 5 -8.25 20.03 2.37
C ILE A 5 -8.75 21.33 3.00
N VAL A 6 -9.55 21.23 4.07
CA VAL A 6 -10.13 22.39 4.76
C VAL A 6 -9.12 23.11 5.66
N ILE A 7 -8.22 22.39 6.35
CA ILE A 7 -7.26 23.01 7.28
C ILE A 7 -6.00 23.53 6.59
N PHE A 8 -5.46 22.81 5.59
CA PHE A 8 -4.16 23.17 4.99
C PHE A 8 -4.26 24.04 3.73
N GLY A 9 -5.46 24.39 3.26
CA GLY A 9 -5.66 25.24 2.08
C GLY A 9 -5.04 24.66 0.79
N MET A 10 -4.75 23.35 0.77
CA MET A 10 -4.10 22.69 -0.33
C MET A 10 -5.06 22.56 -1.53
N PRO A 11 -4.60 22.83 -2.77
CA PRO A 11 -5.42 22.64 -3.96
C PRO A 11 -5.94 21.20 -4.05
N ARG A 12 -7.13 21.02 -4.63
CA ARG A 12 -7.74 19.70 -4.81
C ARG A 12 -6.87 18.82 -5.71
N SER A 13 -6.87 17.51 -5.46
CA SER A 13 -6.17 16.49 -6.28
C SER A 13 -4.65 16.50 -6.20
N ILE A 14 -4.06 16.74 -5.03
CA ILE A 14 -2.63 16.51 -4.81
C ILE A 14 -2.39 15.01 -4.53
N PRO A 15 -1.50 14.34 -5.29
CA PRO A 15 -1.18 12.92 -5.07
C PRO A 15 -0.70 12.60 -3.65
N LEU A 16 0.00 13.54 -3.00
CA LEU A 16 0.45 13.42 -1.61
C LEU A 16 -0.71 13.23 -0.62
N VAL A 17 -1.80 13.98 -0.79
CA VAL A 17 -2.98 13.89 0.09
C VAL A 17 -3.67 12.53 -0.09
N GLY A 18 -3.79 12.07 -1.34
CA GLY A 18 -4.27 10.72 -1.66
C GLY A 18 -3.41 9.63 -1.02
N GLY A 19 -2.08 9.75 -1.12
CA GLY A 19 -1.13 8.83 -0.51
C GLY A 19 -1.25 8.76 1.02
N ILE A 20 -1.39 9.90 1.70
CA ILE A 20 -1.59 9.95 3.16
C ILE A 20 -2.90 9.27 3.55
N VAL A 21 -3.99 9.49 2.81
CA VAL A 21 -5.29 8.88 3.09
C VAL A 21 -5.22 7.36 2.95
N LEU A 22 -4.65 6.86 1.86
CA LEU A 22 -4.45 5.41 1.66
C LEU A 22 -3.51 4.81 2.71
N ALA A 23 -2.45 5.53 3.10
CA ALA A 23 -1.55 5.10 4.16
C ALA A 23 -2.29 4.96 5.50
N LEU A 24 -3.11 5.95 5.87
CA LEU A 24 -3.88 5.91 7.11
C LEU A 24 -4.91 4.78 7.12
N MET A 25 -5.51 4.44 5.97
CA MET A 25 -6.46 3.33 5.86
C MET A 25 -5.79 1.96 5.87
N THR A 26 -4.59 1.83 5.31
CA THR A 26 -3.84 0.56 5.27
C THR A 26 -3.03 0.29 6.53
N LEU A 27 -2.68 1.33 7.30
CA LEU A 27 -1.90 1.23 8.52
C LEU A 27 -2.45 0.19 9.51
N PRO A 28 -3.76 0.13 9.84
CA PRO A 28 -4.27 -0.84 10.80
C PRO A 28 -4.08 -2.28 10.33
N THR A 29 -4.29 -2.55 9.04
CA THR A 29 -4.09 -3.87 8.42
C THR A 29 -2.62 -4.31 8.51
N ILE A 30 -1.70 -3.38 8.22
CA ILE A 30 -0.26 -3.61 8.34
C ILE A 30 0.13 -3.87 9.79
N ILE A 31 -0.40 -3.10 10.75
CA ILE A 31 -0.12 -3.26 12.17
C ILE A 31 -0.59 -4.63 12.67
N ILE A 32 -1.84 -5.02 12.37
CA ILE A 32 -2.43 -6.28 12.85
C ILE A 32 -1.62 -7.47 12.33
N SER A 33 -1.33 -7.51 11.03
CA SER A 33 -0.54 -8.58 10.41
C SER A 33 0.90 -8.61 10.92
N SER A 34 1.51 -7.45 11.15
CA SER A 34 2.86 -7.37 11.72
C SER A 34 2.91 -7.90 13.14
N ARG A 35 1.92 -7.54 13.97
CA ARG A 35 1.80 -8.01 15.34
C ARG A 35 1.56 -9.52 15.42
N ALA A 36 0.74 -10.06 14.53
CA ALA A 36 0.51 -11.50 14.41
C ALA A 36 1.81 -12.23 14.05
N SER A 37 2.59 -11.70 13.11
CA SER A 37 3.87 -12.27 12.67
C SER A 37 4.92 -12.28 13.79
N ILE A 38 5.03 -11.20 14.57
CA ILE A 38 5.93 -11.13 15.74
C ILE A 38 5.51 -12.11 16.84
N ARG A 39 4.20 -12.27 17.06
CA ARG A 39 3.66 -13.19 18.08
C ARG A 39 3.79 -14.66 17.68
N ALA A 40 3.85 -14.95 16.38
CA ALA A 40 4.07 -16.31 15.88
C ALA A 40 5.49 -16.83 16.14
N VAL A 41 6.46 -15.95 16.43
CA VAL A 41 7.83 -16.36 16.79
C VAL A 41 7.81 -17.11 18.12
N PRO A 42 8.26 -18.38 18.18
CA PRO A 42 8.24 -19.19 19.39
C PRO A 42 8.99 -18.51 20.56
N PRO A 43 8.44 -18.55 21.78
CA PRO A 43 9.10 -17.96 22.95
C PRO A 43 10.45 -18.64 23.25
N SER A 44 10.61 -19.92 22.92
CA SER A 44 11.88 -20.66 23.08
C SER A 44 13.07 -20.00 22.38
N ILE A 45 12.86 -19.33 21.23
CA ILE A 45 13.94 -18.60 20.53
C ILE A 45 14.37 -17.37 21.32
N ARG A 46 13.40 -16.70 21.97
CA ARG A 46 13.67 -15.53 22.81
C ARG A 46 14.42 -15.94 24.07
N ASP A 47 13.97 -17.01 24.70
CA ASP A 47 14.58 -17.54 25.93
C ASP A 47 15.97 -18.11 25.65
N ALA A 48 16.18 -18.80 24.53
CA ALA A 48 17.51 -19.26 24.11
C ALA A 48 18.47 -18.09 23.87
N ALA A 49 18.04 -17.04 23.16
CA ALA A 49 18.88 -15.86 22.94
C ALA A 49 19.27 -15.18 24.26
N LEU A 50 18.32 -15.01 25.18
CA LEU A 50 18.59 -14.47 26.52
C LEU A 50 19.50 -15.39 27.34
N GLY A 51 19.31 -16.71 27.23
CA GLY A 51 20.11 -17.72 27.94
C GLY A 51 21.58 -17.77 27.53
N VAL A 52 21.91 -17.34 26.32
CA VAL A 52 23.30 -17.20 25.82
C VAL A 52 23.87 -15.80 26.15
N GLY A 53 23.13 -14.97 26.90
CA GLY A 53 23.57 -13.64 27.33
C GLY A 53 23.27 -12.51 26.33
N ALA A 54 22.43 -12.73 25.31
CA ALA A 54 22.03 -11.65 24.43
C ALA A 54 21.14 -10.63 25.16
N SER A 55 21.34 -9.35 24.88
CA SER A 55 20.45 -8.29 25.37
C SER A 55 19.07 -8.38 24.71
N LYS A 56 18.04 -7.83 25.36
CA LYS A 56 16.67 -7.77 24.81
C LYS A 56 16.63 -7.14 23.40
N MET A 57 17.44 -6.11 23.16
CA MET A 57 17.54 -5.45 21.86
C MET A 57 18.18 -6.36 20.80
N GLN A 58 19.23 -7.11 21.14
CA GLN A 58 19.84 -8.10 20.26
C GLN A 58 18.88 -9.25 19.93
N THR A 59 18.14 -9.75 20.93
CA THR A 59 17.11 -10.77 20.71
C THR A 59 16.04 -10.30 19.74
N ILE A 60 15.57 -9.05 19.87
CA ILE A 60 14.57 -8.49 18.94
C ILE A 60 15.16 -8.32 17.54
N THR A 61 16.30 -7.66 17.40
CA THR A 61 16.86 -7.26 16.10
C THR A 61 17.45 -8.42 15.30
N HIS A 62 18.08 -9.39 15.97
CA HIS A 62 18.80 -10.48 15.29
C HIS A 62 17.99 -11.78 15.21
N HIS A 63 17.03 -11.99 16.11
CA HIS A 63 16.23 -13.22 16.14
C HIS A 63 14.78 -12.93 15.79
N VAL A 64 14.04 -12.18 16.63
CA VAL A 64 12.59 -12.02 16.46
C VAL A 64 12.23 -11.32 15.15
N LEU A 65 12.89 -10.20 14.84
CA LEU A 65 12.57 -9.39 13.68
C LEU A 65 12.83 -10.15 12.37
N PRO A 66 14.02 -10.76 12.12
CA PRO A 66 14.25 -11.51 10.90
C PRO A 66 13.32 -12.71 10.74
N LEU A 67 12.94 -13.39 11.83
CA LEU A 67 11.96 -14.48 11.78
C LEU A 67 10.54 -14.01 11.44
N ALA A 68 10.13 -12.84 11.95
CA ALA A 68 8.80 -12.30 11.69
C ALA A 68 8.69 -11.62 10.31
N MET A 69 9.80 -11.18 9.71
CA MET A 69 9.85 -10.39 8.47
C MET A 69 9.04 -10.98 7.30
N PRO A 70 9.12 -12.28 6.95
CA PRO A 70 8.32 -12.85 5.86
C PRO A 70 6.80 -12.72 6.10
N GLY A 71 6.37 -12.86 7.35
CA GLY A 71 4.98 -12.68 7.77
C GLY A 71 4.54 -11.22 7.68
N MET A 72 5.36 -10.30 8.21
CA MET A 72 5.08 -8.85 8.15
C MET A 72 5.00 -8.35 6.72
N LEU A 73 5.91 -8.80 5.85
CA LEU A 73 5.92 -8.49 4.43
C LEU A 73 4.62 -8.97 3.76
N THR A 74 4.15 -10.17 4.06
CA THR A 74 2.87 -10.68 3.51
C THR A 74 1.71 -9.77 3.86
N GLY A 75 1.60 -9.37 5.12
CA GLY A 75 0.57 -8.44 5.57
C GLY A 75 0.66 -7.07 4.90
N THR A 76 1.87 -6.59 4.67
CA THR A 76 2.10 -5.31 3.99
C THR A 76 1.73 -5.41 2.51
N ILE A 77 2.05 -6.52 1.85
CA ILE A 77 1.68 -6.78 0.44
C ILE A 77 0.15 -6.76 0.29
N ILE A 78 -0.57 -7.45 1.18
CA ILE A 78 -2.04 -7.46 1.16
C ILE A 78 -2.60 -6.05 1.39
N GLY A 79 -2.05 -5.31 2.36
CA GLY A 79 -2.45 -3.93 2.62
C GLY A 79 -2.25 -3.01 1.43
N MET A 80 -1.10 -3.09 0.76
CA MET A 80 -0.83 -2.30 -0.45
C MET A 80 -1.75 -2.69 -1.61
N ALA A 81 -1.96 -3.98 -1.84
CA ALA A 81 -2.86 -4.46 -2.89
C ALA A 81 -4.30 -3.96 -2.66
N GLN A 82 -4.76 -3.93 -1.41
CA GLN A 82 -6.06 -3.38 -1.06
C GLN A 82 -6.12 -1.86 -1.31
N ALA A 83 -5.14 -1.08 -0.83
CA ALA A 83 -5.10 0.37 -1.08
C ALA A 83 -5.14 0.74 -2.56
N LEU A 84 -4.39 0.01 -3.39
CA LEU A 84 -4.33 0.27 -4.83
C LEU A 84 -5.66 -0.03 -5.54
N GLY A 85 -6.50 -0.91 -4.97
CA GLY A 85 -7.83 -1.22 -5.45
C GLY A 85 -8.94 -0.31 -4.90
N GLU A 86 -8.66 0.50 -3.86
CA GLU A 86 -9.66 1.35 -3.23
C GLU A 86 -9.84 2.68 -3.96
N THR A 87 -11.01 2.86 -4.57
CA THR A 87 -11.42 4.10 -5.28
C THR A 87 -12.27 5.01 -4.41
N ALA A 88 -13.12 4.45 -3.56
CA ALA A 88 -14.13 5.19 -2.79
C ALA A 88 -13.55 6.27 -1.86
N PRO A 89 -12.48 6.03 -1.07
CA PRO A 89 -11.91 7.05 -0.21
C PRO A 89 -11.33 8.24 -0.98
N LEU A 90 -10.76 7.97 -2.17
CA LEU A 90 -10.15 8.97 -3.04
C LEU A 90 -11.19 9.87 -3.71
N LEU A 91 -12.32 9.29 -4.12
CA LEU A 91 -13.49 10.03 -4.59
C LEU A 91 -14.04 10.95 -3.48
N MET A 92 -14.14 10.44 -2.24
CA MET A 92 -14.67 11.19 -1.09
C MET A 92 -13.83 12.42 -0.73
N ILE A 93 -12.50 12.37 -0.92
CA ILE A 93 -11.61 13.52 -0.72
C ILE A 93 -11.51 14.42 -1.96
N GLY A 94 -12.32 14.19 -2.99
CA GLY A 94 -12.35 15.08 -4.14
C GLY A 94 -11.14 14.96 -5.06
N MET A 95 -10.45 13.81 -5.11
CA MET A 95 -9.48 13.48 -6.17
C MET A 95 -10.19 13.16 -7.49
N VAL A 96 -11.22 13.93 -7.84
CA VAL A 96 -12.07 13.77 -9.03
C VAL A 96 -11.65 14.78 -10.10
N ALA A 97 -10.41 15.27 -10.07
CA ALA A 97 -9.96 16.23 -11.08
C ALA A 97 -9.58 15.50 -12.36
N PHE A 98 -10.28 15.84 -13.43
CA PHE A 98 -9.88 15.56 -14.80
C PHE A 98 -8.69 16.47 -15.14
N ILE A 99 -7.48 16.02 -14.80
CA ILE A 99 -6.26 16.78 -15.04
C ILE A 99 -5.69 16.32 -16.38
N VAL A 100 -5.70 17.22 -17.36
CA VAL A 100 -5.22 16.97 -18.72
C VAL A 100 -3.71 17.18 -18.83
N ASP A 101 -3.14 17.96 -17.91
CA ASP A 101 -1.72 18.30 -17.89
C ASP A 101 -0.89 17.26 -17.11
N VAL A 102 0.29 16.92 -17.64
CA VAL A 102 1.24 16.03 -16.96
C VAL A 102 1.85 16.79 -15.77
N PRO A 103 1.65 16.34 -14.52
CA PRO A 103 2.23 17.02 -13.37
C PRO A 103 3.75 17.00 -13.44
N SER A 104 4.38 18.16 -13.24
CA SER A 104 5.82 18.37 -13.29
C SER A 104 6.51 18.10 -11.93
N GLY A 105 5.74 18.08 -10.85
CA GLY A 105 6.19 17.82 -9.48
C GLY A 105 5.19 17.03 -8.63
N VAL A 106 5.66 16.54 -7.48
CA VAL A 106 4.86 15.72 -6.52
C VAL A 106 3.73 16.49 -5.82
N THR A 107 3.78 17.83 -5.87
CA THR A 107 2.77 18.75 -5.33
C THR A 107 1.78 19.22 -6.38
N ASP A 108 2.02 18.90 -7.65
CA ASP A 108 1.13 19.31 -8.73
C ASP A 108 -0.15 18.47 -8.71
N PRO A 109 -1.27 19.02 -9.19
CA PRO A 109 -2.51 18.26 -9.30
C PRO A 109 -2.28 17.00 -10.15
N GLY A 110 -2.59 15.83 -9.60
CA GLY A 110 -2.51 14.54 -10.29
C GLY A 110 -3.71 13.66 -9.93
N THR A 111 -4.19 12.88 -10.89
CA THR A 111 -5.22 11.86 -10.68
C THR A 111 -4.59 10.49 -10.46
N VAL A 112 -5.34 9.58 -9.84
CA VAL A 112 -4.95 8.18 -9.67
C VAL A 112 -5.70 7.30 -10.68
N LEU A 113 -4.99 6.31 -11.23
CA LEU A 113 -5.53 5.43 -12.28
C LEU A 113 -6.90 4.79 -11.95
N PRO A 114 -7.16 4.28 -10.72
CA PRO A 114 -8.47 3.70 -10.39
C PRO A 114 -9.62 4.72 -10.47
N VAL A 115 -9.39 5.96 -10.03
CA VAL A 115 -10.40 7.03 -10.14
C VAL A 115 -10.60 7.43 -11.60
N GLN A 116 -9.53 7.46 -12.39
CA GLN A 116 -9.62 7.73 -13.82
C GLN A 116 -10.45 6.69 -14.57
N ILE A 117 -10.25 5.40 -14.25
CA ILE A 117 -11.05 4.31 -14.81
C ILE A 117 -12.53 4.46 -14.43
N PHE A 118 -12.81 4.80 -13.16
CA PHE A 118 -14.19 5.04 -12.70
C PHE A 118 -14.86 6.19 -13.47
N MET A 119 -14.17 7.32 -13.63
CA MET A 119 -14.71 8.46 -14.39
C MET A 119 -14.92 8.11 -15.87
N TRP A 120 -13.99 7.40 -16.51
CA TRP A 120 -14.12 7.00 -17.91
C TRP A 120 -15.18 5.92 -18.15
N ALA A 121 -15.45 5.08 -17.16
CA ALA A 121 -16.51 4.08 -17.23
C ALA A 121 -17.93 4.70 -17.19
N ASP A 122 -18.07 5.88 -16.59
CA ASP A 122 -19.36 6.59 -16.48
C ASP A 122 -19.76 7.29 -17.79
N PHE A 123 -18.79 7.62 -18.67
CA PHE A 123 -19.08 8.23 -19.97
C PHE A 123 -19.59 7.21 -20.99
N ALA A 124 -20.79 7.46 -21.54
CA ALA A 124 -21.46 6.59 -22.53
C ALA A 124 -20.87 6.64 -23.96
N GLU A 125 -19.86 7.47 -24.21
CA GLU A 125 -19.23 7.61 -25.52
C GLU A 125 -18.33 6.40 -25.86
N ARG A 126 -18.47 5.85 -27.08
CA ARG A 126 -17.69 4.68 -27.53
C ARG A 126 -16.18 4.87 -27.46
N MET A 127 -15.70 6.12 -27.58
CA MET A 127 -14.27 6.44 -27.49
C MET A 127 -13.70 6.28 -26.06
N PHE A 128 -14.54 6.36 -25.03
CA PHE A 128 -14.12 6.13 -23.65
C PHE A 128 -14.05 4.65 -23.29
N ILE A 129 -14.88 3.80 -23.90
CA ILE A 129 -14.83 2.34 -23.68
C ILE A 129 -13.42 1.79 -23.96
N GLN A 130 -12.81 2.18 -25.08
CA GLN A 130 -11.46 1.75 -25.45
C GLN A 130 -10.40 2.24 -24.45
N LYS A 131 -10.51 3.49 -23.99
CA LYS A 131 -9.59 4.07 -22.99
C LYS A 131 -9.73 3.40 -21.63
N THR A 132 -10.96 3.16 -21.17
CA THR A 132 -11.27 2.46 -19.92
C THR A 132 -10.72 1.04 -19.94
N SER A 133 -10.96 0.27 -21.01
CA SER A 133 -10.43 -1.10 -21.13
C SER A 133 -8.90 -1.12 -21.15
N ALA A 134 -8.26 -0.21 -21.88
CA ALA A 134 -6.79 -0.10 -21.89
C ALA A 134 -6.24 0.23 -20.49
N ALA A 135 -6.85 1.18 -19.78
CA ALA A 135 -6.44 1.55 -18.44
C ALA A 135 -6.60 0.41 -17.41
N ILE A 136 -7.69 -0.37 -17.51
CA ILE A 136 -7.89 -1.57 -16.68
C ILE A 136 -6.77 -2.59 -16.95
N ILE A 137 -6.42 -2.85 -18.22
CA ILE A 137 -5.36 -3.79 -18.56
C ILE A 137 -4.01 -3.31 -17.99
N VAL A 138 -3.70 -2.02 -18.12
CA VAL A 138 -2.47 -1.44 -17.54
C VAL A 138 -2.45 -1.58 -16.02
N LEU A 139 -3.57 -1.27 -15.35
CA LEU A 139 -3.68 -1.41 -13.91
C LEU A 139 -3.52 -2.86 -13.45
N LEU A 140 -4.15 -3.81 -14.15
CA LEU A 140 -4.01 -5.24 -13.85
C LEU A 140 -2.58 -5.74 -14.10
N ALA A 141 -1.95 -5.35 -15.20
CA ALA A 141 -0.57 -5.71 -15.48
C ALA A 141 0.38 -5.17 -14.40
N PHE A 142 0.17 -3.91 -13.99
CA PHE A 142 0.91 -3.32 -12.87
C PHE A 142 0.69 -4.09 -11.57
N LEU A 143 -0.55 -4.36 -11.18
CA LEU A 143 -0.89 -5.10 -9.97
C LEU A 143 -0.28 -6.50 -9.95
N ILE A 144 -0.35 -7.23 -11.06
CA ILE A 144 0.23 -8.57 -11.18
C ILE A 144 1.76 -8.49 -11.05
N SER A 145 2.41 -7.56 -11.76
CA SER A 145 3.87 -7.40 -11.70
C SER A 145 4.37 -7.02 -10.30
N MET A 146 3.67 -6.09 -9.64
CA MET A 146 3.97 -5.66 -8.28
C MET A 146 3.80 -6.80 -7.28
N ASN A 147 2.68 -7.52 -7.33
CA ASN A 147 2.43 -8.66 -6.45
C ASN A 147 3.44 -9.79 -6.68
N ALA A 148 3.81 -10.06 -7.94
CA ALA A 148 4.85 -11.04 -8.25
C ALA A 148 6.20 -10.63 -7.66
N ALA A 149 6.64 -9.38 -7.83
CA ALA A 149 7.87 -8.87 -7.24
C ALA A 149 7.87 -8.95 -5.70
N ALA A 150 6.74 -8.62 -5.09
CA ALA A 150 6.51 -8.74 -3.66
C ALA A 150 6.63 -10.18 -3.15
N ILE A 151 6.04 -11.15 -3.85
CA ILE A 151 6.13 -12.57 -3.51
C ILE A 151 7.56 -13.08 -3.67
N LEU A 152 8.27 -12.67 -4.73
CA LEU A 152 9.67 -13.04 -4.94
C LEU A 152 10.57 -12.51 -3.82
N LEU A 153 10.36 -11.26 -3.39
CA LEU A 153 11.09 -10.68 -2.26
C LEU A 153 10.81 -11.47 -0.98
N ARG A 154 9.54 -11.77 -0.68
CA ARG A 154 9.17 -12.61 0.48
C ARG A 154 9.88 -13.96 0.45
N LYS A 155 9.86 -14.66 -0.69
CA LYS A 155 10.49 -15.99 -0.84
C LYS A 155 11.99 -15.96 -0.56
N LYS A 156 12.67 -14.84 -0.88
CA LYS A 156 14.10 -14.65 -0.56
C LYS A 156 14.34 -14.51 0.95
N LEU A 157 13.41 -13.90 1.70
CA LEU A 157 13.51 -13.74 3.15
C LEU A 157 13.01 -14.96 3.93
N GLU A 158 12.23 -15.84 3.31
CA GLU A 158 11.74 -17.08 3.89
C GLU A 158 12.89 -18.09 4.04
N ARG A 159 13.64 -17.99 5.15
CA ARG A 159 14.52 -19.07 5.59
C ARG A 159 13.63 -20.22 6.03
N ARG A 160 13.71 -21.35 5.32
CA ARG A 160 13.07 -22.60 5.72
C ARG A 160 13.73 -23.07 7.01
N TRP A 161 12.91 -23.21 8.05
CA TRP A 161 13.27 -23.85 9.31
C TRP A 161 12.99 -25.34 9.20
#